data_AF-A0A1S2UGS8-F1
#
_entry.id   AF-A0A1S2UGS8-F1
#
_cell.length_a   1.000
_cell.length_b   1.000
_cell.length_c   1.000
_cell.angle_alpha   90.00
_cell.angle_beta   90.00
_cell.angle_gamma   90.00
#
_symmetry.space_group_name_H-M   'P 1'
#
loop_
_entity.id
_entity.type
_entity.pdbx_description
1 polymer ?
#
loop_
_entity_poly.entity_id
_entity_poly.type
_entity_poly.pdbx_seq_one_letter_code
_entity_poly.pdbx_strand_id
1 'polypeptide(L)'
;MKLVDRGSFMHVSSLKLAIGNAADALERNVEFESCIRTHYSVLLNTYSKRPFFYKSALKYSRLMVSFTLLSDYFSKSIPLLCDVKAFCVARRYCSRNSLESVFLLFRALGFMAVGTHTEDSRFRVYAPSDEACREVRLMLTSITDALALMCPEKAHFRNMRELDDREFLALYFKGFSHILTADLTVDVLLPECYWLVKRDAGHMLMLAIYNDAFVPGNDRATFRSSSYLALAQQLSVSKTHVIRMVQEGVEKGYFKVHSKTQLEVLPPFACLVRRFMAFSFAVGLQAIEGEG
;
A
#
# COMPACT_ATOMS: atom_id res chain seq x y z
N MET A 1 15.96 1.48 -32.57
CA MET A 1 14.62 2.02 -32.28
C MET A 1 13.67 0.83 -32.22
N LYS A 2 13.45 0.28 -31.01
CA LYS A 2 12.66 -0.96 -30.85
C LYS A 2 11.18 -0.63 -31.05
N LEU A 3 10.52 -1.36 -31.94
CA LEU A 3 9.07 -1.49 -31.99
C LEU A 3 8.60 -1.90 -30.59
N VAL A 4 8.15 -0.94 -29.80
CA VAL A 4 7.35 -1.23 -28.61
C VAL A 4 6.03 -1.77 -29.15
N ASP A 5 5.77 -3.01 -28.79
CA ASP A 5 4.65 -3.81 -29.25
C ASP A 5 3.32 -3.06 -29.05
N ARG A 6 2.62 -2.75 -30.14
CA ARG A 6 1.34 -2.00 -30.12
C ARG A 6 0.30 -2.69 -29.24
N GLY A 7 0.36 -4.02 -29.11
CA GLY A 7 -0.53 -4.79 -28.23
C GLY A 7 -0.28 -4.52 -26.75
N SER A 8 0.99 -4.50 -26.34
CA SER A 8 1.39 -4.17 -24.96
C SER A 8 1.00 -2.73 -24.59
N PHE A 9 1.18 -1.78 -25.50
CA PHE A 9 0.80 -0.39 -25.28
C PHE A 9 -0.73 -0.21 -25.12
N MET A 10 -1.53 -0.86 -25.99
CA MET A 10 -2.99 -0.79 -25.88
C MET A 10 -3.50 -1.42 -24.58
N HIS A 11 -2.93 -2.55 -24.15
CA HIS A 11 -3.32 -3.21 -22.89
C HIS A 11 -3.00 -2.38 -21.64
N VAL A 12 -1.81 -1.76 -21.58
CA VAL A 12 -1.45 -0.83 -20.48
C VAL A 12 -2.39 0.38 -20.46
N SER A 13 -2.74 0.91 -21.65
CA SER A 13 -3.66 2.05 -21.76
C SER A 13 -5.08 1.71 -21.28
N SER A 14 -5.58 0.51 -21.58
CA SER A 14 -6.90 0.06 -21.11
C SER A 14 -6.91 -0.20 -19.61
N LEU A 15 -5.86 -0.83 -19.06
CA LEU A 15 -5.77 -1.10 -17.62
C LEU A 15 -5.67 0.20 -16.82
N LYS A 16 -4.87 1.17 -17.29
CA LYS A 16 -4.78 2.50 -16.65
C LYS A 16 -6.13 3.21 -16.65
N LEU A 17 -6.86 3.16 -17.76
CA LEU A 17 -8.20 3.74 -17.86
C LEU A 17 -9.19 3.03 -16.93
N ALA A 18 -9.15 1.70 -16.86
CA ALA A 18 -9.99 0.92 -15.96
C ALA A 18 -9.74 1.29 -14.49
N ILE A 19 -8.46 1.38 -14.07
CA ILE A 19 -8.10 1.82 -12.71
C ILE A 19 -8.60 3.25 -12.44
N GLY A 20 -8.43 4.17 -13.39
CA GLY A 20 -8.91 5.55 -13.25
C GLY A 20 -10.42 5.65 -13.08
N ASN A 21 -11.17 4.98 -13.96
CA ASN A 21 -12.63 4.95 -13.90
C ASN A 21 -13.15 4.29 -12.61
N ALA A 22 -12.51 3.20 -12.18
CA ALA A 22 -12.83 2.54 -10.92
C ALA A 22 -12.55 3.46 -9.72
N ALA A 23 -11.42 4.16 -9.69
CA ALA A 23 -11.10 5.10 -8.62
C ALA A 23 -12.17 6.21 -8.52
N ASP A 24 -12.57 6.79 -9.65
CA ASP A 24 -13.60 7.84 -9.68
C ASP A 24 -14.99 7.32 -9.26
N ALA A 25 -15.33 6.08 -9.61
CA ALA A 25 -16.57 5.44 -9.18
C ALA A 25 -16.57 5.15 -7.66
N LEU A 26 -15.49 4.55 -7.15
CA LEU A 26 -15.31 4.22 -5.74
C LEU A 26 -15.32 5.47 -4.86
N GLU A 27 -14.65 6.54 -5.28
CA GLU A 27 -14.59 7.81 -4.54
C GLU A 27 -15.97 8.48 -4.34
N ARG A 28 -16.91 8.24 -5.27
CA ARG A 28 -18.29 8.72 -5.22
C ARG A 28 -19.24 7.80 -4.44
N ASN A 29 -18.77 6.62 -4.02
CA ASN A 29 -19.59 5.68 -3.27
C ASN A 29 -19.94 6.24 -1.89
N VAL A 30 -21.18 6.02 -1.44
CA VAL A 30 -21.67 6.48 -0.14
C VAL A 30 -20.87 5.89 1.04
N GLU A 31 -20.35 4.68 0.89
CA GLU A 31 -19.57 3.98 1.91
C GLU A 31 -18.09 4.37 1.92
N PHE A 32 -17.62 5.16 0.95
CA PHE A 32 -16.20 5.44 0.73
C PHE A 32 -15.49 5.96 1.99
N GLU A 33 -16.08 6.93 2.68
CA GLU A 33 -15.52 7.48 3.93
C GLU A 33 -15.47 6.46 5.06
N SER A 34 -16.48 5.58 5.15
CA SER A 34 -16.52 4.49 6.12
C SER A 34 -15.42 3.46 5.84
N CYS A 35 -15.20 3.16 4.56
CA CYS A 35 -14.13 2.28 4.11
C CYS A 35 -12.73 2.83 4.43
N ILE A 36 -12.47 4.13 4.27
CA ILE A 36 -11.20 4.75 4.67
C ILE A 36 -10.95 4.59 6.18
N ARG A 37 -11.96 4.86 7.00
CA ARG A 37 -11.89 4.71 8.47
C ARG A 37 -11.62 3.26 8.88
N THR A 38 -12.32 2.33 8.25
CA THR A 38 -12.17 0.89 8.52
C THR A 38 -10.78 0.41 8.09
N HIS A 39 -10.32 0.84 6.91
CA HIS A 39 -8.99 0.53 6.40
C HIS A 39 -7.89 0.98 7.39
N TYR A 40 -7.97 2.24 7.83
CA TYR A 40 -7.06 2.78 8.83
C TYR A 40 -7.09 2.00 10.15
N SER A 41 -8.28 1.65 10.63
CA SER A 41 -8.45 0.93 11.91
C SER A 41 -7.81 -0.47 11.87
N VAL A 42 -8.01 -1.20 10.76
CA VAL A 42 -7.40 -2.53 10.55
C VAL A 42 -5.87 -2.40 10.51
N LEU A 43 -5.34 -1.46 9.72
CA LEU A 43 -3.90 -1.24 9.64
C LEU A 43 -3.30 -0.82 10.99
N LEU A 44 -3.97 0.05 11.74
CA LEU A 44 -3.52 0.52 13.04
C LEU A 44 -3.45 -0.62 14.07
N ASN A 45 -4.43 -1.52 14.07
CA ASN A 45 -4.45 -2.69 14.95
C ASN A 45 -3.30 -3.66 14.64
N THR A 46 -2.96 -3.85 13.37
CA THR A 46 -1.80 -4.66 12.97
C THR A 46 -0.50 -3.93 13.33
N TYR A 47 -0.42 -2.64 13.05
CA TYR A 47 0.73 -1.78 13.31
C TYR A 47 1.11 -1.78 14.79
N SER A 48 0.14 -1.65 15.70
CA SER A 48 0.37 -1.54 17.14
C SER A 48 1.01 -2.78 17.76
N LYS A 49 0.83 -3.96 17.15
CA LYS A 49 1.42 -5.24 17.63
C LYS A 49 2.92 -5.31 17.45
N ARG A 50 3.43 -4.79 16.32
CA ARG A 50 4.88 -4.76 16.00
C ARG A 50 5.28 -3.42 15.36
N PRO A 51 5.26 -2.29 16.10
CA PRO A 51 5.37 -0.96 15.49
C PRO A 51 6.69 -0.72 14.77
N PHE A 52 7.80 -1.22 15.31
CA PHE A 52 9.12 -1.08 14.67
C PHE A 52 9.23 -1.85 13.35
N PHE A 53 8.56 -2.99 13.24
CA PHE A 53 8.47 -3.74 12.00
C PHE A 53 7.56 -3.01 11.02
N TYR A 54 6.33 -2.71 11.41
CA TYR A 54 5.32 -2.15 10.51
C TYR A 54 5.63 -0.73 10.04
N LYS A 55 6.22 0.13 10.87
CA LYS A 55 6.67 1.46 10.42
C LYS A 55 7.66 1.41 9.27
N SER A 56 8.45 0.33 9.25
CA SER A 56 9.46 0.09 8.24
C SER A 56 8.88 -0.65 7.04
N ALA A 57 8.11 -1.72 7.27
CA ALA A 57 7.50 -2.53 6.23
C ALA A 57 6.48 -1.74 5.39
N LEU A 58 5.69 -0.86 6.02
CA LEU A 58 4.67 -0.03 5.35
C LEU A 58 5.24 1.23 4.69
N LYS A 59 6.56 1.48 4.78
CA LYS A 59 7.19 2.48 3.92
C LYS A 59 7.02 2.04 2.47
N TYR A 60 6.54 2.93 1.61
CA TYR A 60 6.12 2.58 0.24
C TYR A 60 7.14 1.72 -0.51
N SER A 61 8.41 2.13 -0.52
CA SER A 61 9.50 1.39 -1.16
C SER A 61 9.62 -0.06 -0.68
N ARG A 62 9.45 -0.32 0.62
CA ARG A 62 9.59 -1.66 1.20
C ARG A 62 8.31 -2.48 1.03
N LEU A 63 7.15 -1.83 1.09
CA LEU A 63 5.88 -2.44 0.75
C LEU A 63 5.90 -2.97 -0.69
N MET A 64 6.40 -2.17 -1.63
CA MET A 64 6.53 -2.60 -3.03
C MET A 64 7.51 -3.76 -3.23
N VAL A 65 8.57 -3.86 -2.42
CA VAL A 65 9.46 -5.03 -2.42
C VAL A 65 8.71 -6.28 -1.95
N SER A 66 7.92 -6.19 -0.87
CA SER A 66 7.08 -7.29 -0.40
C SER A 66 6.06 -7.72 -1.45
N PHE A 67 5.39 -6.75 -2.09
CA PHE A 67 4.40 -7.04 -3.12
C PHE A 67 5.05 -7.66 -4.36
N THR A 68 6.26 -7.25 -4.74
CA THR A 68 7.02 -7.87 -5.83
C THR A 68 7.41 -9.31 -5.48
N LEU A 69 7.90 -9.56 -4.24
CA LEU A 69 8.21 -10.93 -3.79
C LEU A 69 7.00 -11.85 -3.87
N LEU A 70 5.82 -11.39 -3.43
CA LEU A 70 4.60 -12.20 -3.42
C LEU A 70 4.05 -12.39 -4.83
N SER A 71 4.04 -11.34 -5.65
CA SER A 71 3.63 -11.43 -7.06
C SER A 71 4.51 -12.42 -7.84
N ASP A 72 5.83 -12.36 -7.68
CA ASP A 72 6.75 -13.30 -8.33
C ASP A 72 6.57 -14.73 -7.80
N TYR A 73 6.42 -14.89 -6.48
CA TYR A 73 6.22 -16.21 -5.84
C TYR A 73 4.94 -16.91 -6.30
N PHE A 74 3.81 -16.20 -6.34
CA PHE A 74 2.53 -16.82 -6.72
C PHE A 74 2.33 -16.95 -8.24
N SER A 75 3.12 -16.23 -9.05
CA SER A 75 3.00 -16.27 -10.51
C SER A 75 3.96 -17.25 -11.19
N LYS A 76 5.05 -17.65 -10.52
CA LYS A 76 6.08 -18.53 -11.08
C LYS A 76 6.15 -19.86 -10.33
N SER A 77 6.39 -20.94 -11.08
CA SER A 77 6.68 -22.25 -10.49
C SER A 77 8.01 -22.27 -9.73
N ILE A 78 9.00 -21.50 -10.20
CA ILE A 78 10.33 -21.40 -9.61
C ILE A 78 10.67 -19.91 -9.40
N PRO A 79 10.34 -19.34 -8.24
CA PRO A 79 10.58 -17.93 -7.96
C PRO A 79 12.04 -17.68 -7.55
N LEU A 80 12.69 -16.74 -8.23
CA LEU A 80 14.12 -16.45 -8.07
C LEU A 80 14.35 -15.09 -7.41
N LEU A 81 15.15 -15.07 -6.34
CA LEU A 81 15.48 -13.81 -5.67
C LEU A 81 16.21 -12.82 -6.59
N CYS A 82 17.00 -13.28 -7.56
CA CYS A 82 17.70 -12.39 -8.48
C CYS A 82 16.75 -11.61 -9.40
N ASP A 83 15.63 -12.22 -9.81
CA ASP A 83 14.62 -11.58 -10.64
C ASP A 83 13.94 -10.46 -9.87
N VAL A 84 13.52 -10.74 -8.63
CA VAL A 84 12.92 -9.74 -7.74
C VAL A 84 13.90 -8.59 -7.47
N LYS A 85 15.19 -8.88 -7.26
CA LYS A 85 16.23 -7.85 -7.10
C LYS A 85 16.33 -6.97 -8.34
N ALA A 86 16.44 -7.58 -9.52
CA ALA A 86 16.57 -6.87 -10.77
C ALA A 86 15.36 -5.96 -11.01
N PHE A 87 14.15 -6.48 -10.79
CA PHE A 87 12.90 -5.72 -10.93
C PHE A 87 12.84 -4.54 -9.95
N CYS A 88 13.05 -4.77 -8.66
CA CYS A 88 12.98 -3.71 -7.64
C CYS A 88 14.02 -2.59 -7.87
N VAL A 89 15.22 -2.93 -8.35
CA VAL A 89 16.26 -1.95 -8.70
C VAL A 89 15.86 -1.15 -9.94
N ALA A 90 15.34 -1.81 -10.98
CA ALA A 90 14.88 -1.15 -12.20
C ALA A 90 13.75 -0.16 -11.92
N ARG A 91 12.81 -0.54 -11.04
CA ARG A 91 11.72 0.30 -10.54
C ARG A 91 12.13 1.36 -9.52
N ARG A 92 13.40 1.37 -9.09
CA ARG A 92 13.94 2.28 -8.06
C ARG A 92 13.21 2.21 -6.72
N TYR A 93 12.59 1.08 -6.40
CA TYR A 93 11.98 0.88 -5.09
C TYR A 93 13.04 0.90 -3.99
N CYS A 94 14.13 0.16 -4.18
CA CYS A 94 15.26 0.12 -3.24
C CYS A 94 16.59 0.02 -4.00
N SER A 95 17.67 0.53 -3.38
CA SER A 95 19.03 0.22 -3.83
C SER A 95 19.34 -1.27 -3.63
N ARG A 96 20.35 -1.79 -4.33
CA ARG A 96 20.82 -3.19 -4.14
C ARG A 96 21.12 -3.49 -2.67
N ASN A 97 21.88 -2.63 -2.00
CA ASN A 97 22.24 -2.82 -0.59
C ASN A 97 21.01 -2.79 0.33
N SER A 98 20.06 -1.89 0.05
CA SER A 98 18.81 -1.82 0.79
C SER A 98 17.96 -3.07 0.61
N LEU A 99 17.92 -3.66 -0.59
CA LEU A 99 17.21 -4.91 -0.85
C LEU A 99 17.80 -6.08 -0.08
N GLU A 100 19.13 -6.23 -0.07
CA GLU A 100 19.77 -7.29 0.73
C GLU A 100 19.42 -7.16 2.22
N SER A 101 19.39 -5.94 2.75
CA SER A 101 18.99 -5.69 4.13
C SER A 101 17.52 -6.06 4.40
N VAL A 102 16.61 -5.75 3.46
CA VAL A 102 15.19 -6.12 3.57
C VAL A 102 15.01 -7.64 3.54
N PHE A 103 15.70 -8.33 2.63
CA PHE A 103 15.62 -9.79 2.54
C PHE A 103 16.24 -10.48 3.75
N LEU A 104 17.36 -9.99 4.25
CA LEU A 104 17.96 -10.48 5.48
C LEU A 104 16.99 -10.31 6.66
N LEU A 105 16.31 -9.17 6.75
CA LEU A 105 15.31 -8.92 7.78
C LEU A 105 14.14 -9.91 7.69
N PHE A 106 13.58 -10.13 6.49
CA PHE A 106 12.49 -11.11 6.34
C PHE A 106 12.92 -12.53 6.69
N ARG A 107 14.15 -12.93 6.38
CA ARG A 107 14.69 -14.22 6.79
C ARG A 107 14.88 -14.31 8.30
N ALA A 108 15.48 -13.29 8.90
CA ALA A 108 15.74 -13.24 10.34
C ALA A 108 14.45 -13.24 11.17
N LEU A 109 13.38 -12.65 10.65
CA LEU A 109 12.05 -12.64 11.27
C LEU A 109 11.21 -13.89 10.95
N GLY A 110 11.73 -14.86 10.19
CA GLY A 110 10.99 -16.07 9.83
C GLY A 110 9.87 -15.85 8.79
N PHE A 111 9.84 -14.70 8.12
CA PHE A 111 8.85 -14.38 7.07
C PHE A 111 9.21 -14.93 5.69
N MET A 112 10.48 -15.31 5.48
CA MET A 112 10.95 -15.82 4.20
C MET A 112 11.96 -16.94 4.39
N ALA A 113 11.71 -18.08 3.76
CA ALA A 113 12.69 -19.15 3.59
C ALA A 113 13.43 -18.96 2.27
N VAL A 114 14.73 -19.28 2.25
CA VAL A 114 15.58 -19.19 1.05
C VAL A 114 16.39 -20.47 0.92
N GLY A 115 16.28 -21.11 -0.25
CA GLY A 115 16.99 -22.34 -0.60
C GLY A 115 17.86 -22.16 -1.85
N THR A 116 18.66 -23.19 -2.15
CA THR A 116 19.39 -23.28 -3.42
C THR A 116 18.45 -23.80 -4.52
N HIS A 117 18.60 -23.29 -5.74
CA HIS A 117 17.93 -23.93 -6.88
C HIS A 117 18.44 -25.36 -7.07
N THR A 118 17.56 -26.28 -7.47
CA THR A 118 17.87 -27.71 -7.58
C THR A 118 18.86 -28.02 -8.71
N GLU A 119 18.82 -27.24 -9.80
CA GLU A 119 19.65 -27.47 -10.99
C GLU A 119 20.87 -26.55 -11.09
N ASP A 120 20.88 -25.42 -10.38
CA ASP A 120 21.98 -24.45 -10.44
C ASP A 120 22.13 -23.76 -9.08
N SER A 121 23.09 -24.24 -8.29
CA SER A 121 23.34 -23.78 -6.93
C SER A 121 23.76 -22.31 -6.82
N ARG A 122 24.01 -21.62 -7.94
CA ARG A 122 24.23 -20.16 -7.96
C ARG A 122 22.94 -19.38 -7.74
N PHE A 123 21.79 -19.95 -8.11
CA PHE A 123 20.50 -19.31 -7.91
C PHE A 123 19.92 -19.61 -6.53
N ARG A 124 19.05 -18.70 -6.09
CA ARG A 124 18.36 -18.75 -4.80
C ARG A 124 16.86 -18.68 -5.03
N VAL A 125 16.18 -19.74 -4.64
CA VAL A 125 14.72 -19.82 -4.59
C VAL A 125 14.24 -19.37 -3.22
N TYR A 126 13.01 -18.86 -3.14
CA TYR A 126 12.45 -18.40 -1.88
C TYR A 126 10.96 -18.75 -1.75
N ALA A 127 10.48 -18.75 -0.52
CA ALA A 127 9.06 -18.89 -0.22
C ALA A 127 8.68 -18.02 0.99
N PRO A 128 7.52 -17.33 0.95
CA PRO A 128 6.96 -16.72 2.15
C PRO A 128 6.54 -17.80 3.14
N SER A 129 6.73 -17.54 4.43
CA SER A 129 6.19 -18.41 5.48
C SER A 129 4.68 -18.23 5.63
N ASP A 130 4.03 -19.16 6.32
CA ASP A 130 2.59 -19.07 6.58
C ASP A 130 2.26 -17.87 7.50
N GLU A 131 3.16 -17.52 8.44
CA GLU A 131 3.00 -16.30 9.25
C GLU A 131 3.04 -15.05 8.37
N ALA A 132 3.95 -14.99 7.40
CA ALA A 132 4.01 -13.87 6.46
C ALA A 132 2.73 -13.78 5.61
N CYS A 133 2.23 -14.93 5.13
CA CYS A 133 0.99 -14.98 4.35
C CYS A 133 -0.20 -14.45 5.17
N ARG A 134 -0.32 -14.89 6.43
CA ARG A 134 -1.38 -14.44 7.34
C ARG A 134 -1.32 -12.94 7.61
N GLU A 135 -0.14 -12.40 7.92
CA GLU A 135 0.01 -10.96 8.19
C GLU A 135 -0.33 -10.11 6.96
N VAL A 136 0.08 -10.54 5.77
CA VAL A 136 -0.25 -9.83 4.53
C VAL A 136 -1.74 -9.92 4.21
N ARG A 137 -2.36 -11.10 4.38
CA ARG A 137 -3.81 -11.25 4.23
C ARG A 137 -4.54 -10.28 5.15
N LEU A 138 -4.19 -10.22 6.44
CA LEU A 138 -4.84 -9.31 7.39
C LEU A 138 -4.80 -7.84 6.93
N MET A 139 -3.69 -7.41 6.33
CA MET A 139 -3.58 -6.06 5.76
C MET A 139 -4.45 -5.91 4.50
N LEU A 140 -4.44 -6.89 3.60
CA LEU A 140 -5.22 -6.83 2.35
C LEU A 140 -6.73 -6.98 2.57
N THR A 141 -7.16 -7.63 3.65
CA THR A 141 -8.58 -7.70 4.05
C THR A 141 -9.17 -6.30 4.21
N SER A 142 -8.38 -5.33 4.68
CA SER A 142 -8.81 -3.93 4.78
C SER A 142 -9.17 -3.28 3.44
N ILE A 143 -8.62 -3.79 2.33
CA ILE A 143 -8.94 -3.39 0.96
C ILE A 143 -10.10 -4.23 0.42
N THR A 144 -10.05 -5.56 0.57
CA THR A 144 -11.07 -6.44 -0.02
C THR A 144 -12.43 -6.33 0.67
N ASP A 145 -12.47 -6.11 1.98
CA ASP A 145 -13.73 -5.87 2.70
C ASP A 145 -14.36 -4.52 2.31
N ALA A 146 -13.52 -3.50 2.09
CA ALA A 146 -13.98 -2.21 1.58
C ALA A 146 -14.59 -2.35 0.17
N LEU A 147 -13.95 -3.15 -0.70
CA LEU A 147 -14.47 -3.44 -2.04
C LEU A 147 -15.75 -4.28 -2.00
N ALA A 148 -15.84 -5.28 -1.11
CA ALA A 148 -17.05 -6.06 -0.91
C ALA A 148 -18.25 -5.20 -0.49
N LEU A 149 -18.00 -4.14 0.30
CA LEU A 149 -19.02 -3.18 0.74
C LEU A 149 -19.41 -2.20 -0.37
N MET A 150 -18.42 -1.63 -1.09
CA MET A 150 -18.68 -0.62 -2.13
C MET A 150 -19.18 -1.21 -3.45
N CYS A 151 -18.88 -2.48 -3.74
CA CYS A 151 -19.25 -3.18 -4.98
C CYS A 151 -20.00 -4.50 -4.66
N PRO A 152 -21.17 -4.45 -4.00
CA PRO A 152 -21.88 -5.65 -3.53
C PRO A 152 -22.34 -6.58 -4.66
N GLU A 153 -22.45 -6.07 -5.90
CA GLU A 153 -22.75 -6.82 -7.10
C GLU A 153 -21.60 -7.79 -7.50
N LYS A 154 -20.37 -7.52 -7.05
CA LYS A 154 -19.19 -8.35 -7.33
C LYS A 154 -19.04 -9.44 -6.28
N ALA A 155 -19.81 -10.53 -6.45
CA ALA A 155 -19.91 -11.62 -5.48
C ALA A 155 -18.56 -12.27 -5.10
N HIS A 156 -17.55 -12.25 -5.99
CA HIS A 156 -16.24 -12.84 -5.73
C HIS A 156 -15.53 -12.24 -4.51
N PHE A 157 -15.72 -10.95 -4.19
CA PHE A 157 -15.15 -10.34 -2.99
C PHE A 157 -15.69 -10.95 -1.69
N ARG A 158 -16.94 -11.40 -1.67
CA ARG A 158 -17.51 -12.11 -0.52
C ARG A 158 -16.90 -13.51 -0.40
N ASN A 159 -16.76 -14.20 -1.51
CA ASN A 159 -16.21 -15.56 -1.56
C ASN A 159 -14.73 -15.61 -1.17
N MET A 160 -13.96 -14.53 -1.41
CA MET A 160 -12.56 -14.43 -0.98
C MET A 160 -12.36 -14.61 0.53
N ARG A 161 -13.38 -14.37 1.35
CA ARG A 161 -13.30 -14.60 2.80
C ARG A 161 -13.18 -16.08 3.16
N GLU A 162 -13.62 -16.97 2.28
CA GLU A 162 -13.64 -18.42 2.50
C GLU A 162 -12.33 -19.10 2.09
N LEU A 163 -11.52 -18.44 1.25
CA LEU A 163 -10.22 -18.93 0.81
C LEU A 163 -9.25 -19.07 1.98
N ASP A 164 -8.29 -19.99 1.89
CA ASP A 164 -7.16 -20.01 2.82
C ASP A 164 -6.19 -18.83 2.57
N ASP A 165 -5.20 -18.65 3.45
CA ASP A 165 -4.27 -17.52 3.36
C ASP A 165 -3.45 -17.54 2.07
N ARG A 166 -3.06 -18.72 1.57
CA ARG A 166 -2.24 -18.84 0.35
C ARG A 166 -3.09 -18.70 -0.90
N GLU A 167 -4.29 -19.28 -0.92
CA GLU A 167 -5.24 -19.15 -2.02
C GLU A 167 -5.67 -17.69 -2.22
N PHE A 168 -6.01 -16.99 -1.13
CA PHE A 168 -6.34 -15.57 -1.16
C PHE A 168 -5.19 -14.74 -1.75
N LEU A 169 -3.97 -14.98 -1.27
CA LEU A 169 -2.80 -14.25 -1.74
C LEU A 169 -2.42 -14.61 -3.16
N ALA A 170 -2.61 -15.87 -3.58
CA ALA A 170 -2.35 -16.29 -4.95
C ALA A 170 -3.24 -15.53 -5.93
N LEU A 171 -4.56 -15.49 -5.67
CA LEU A 171 -5.52 -14.72 -6.48
C LEU A 171 -5.12 -13.24 -6.55
N TYR A 172 -4.90 -12.60 -5.41
CA TYR A 172 -4.58 -11.18 -5.36
C TYR A 172 -3.24 -10.85 -6.05
N PHE A 173 -2.17 -11.59 -5.73
CA PHE A 173 -0.83 -11.23 -6.17
C PHE A 173 -0.49 -11.67 -7.59
N LYS A 174 -1.18 -12.66 -8.14
CA LYS A 174 -1.09 -12.93 -9.59
C LYS A 174 -1.70 -11.80 -10.40
N GLY A 175 -2.91 -11.32 -10.06
CA GLY A 175 -3.47 -10.15 -10.73
C GLY A 175 -2.67 -8.86 -10.46
N PHE A 176 -2.15 -8.68 -9.24
CA PHE A 176 -1.26 -7.56 -8.93
C PHE A 176 0.05 -7.60 -9.75
N SER A 177 0.52 -8.77 -10.18
CA SER A 177 1.70 -8.91 -11.05
C SER A 177 1.51 -8.20 -12.40
N HIS A 178 0.29 -8.16 -12.93
CA HIS A 178 -0.03 -7.44 -14.16
C HIS A 178 0.07 -5.93 -13.95
N ILE A 179 -0.39 -5.43 -12.79
CA ILE A 179 -0.30 -4.03 -12.39
C ILE A 179 1.17 -3.61 -12.21
N LEU A 180 1.98 -4.45 -11.55
CA LEU A 180 3.42 -4.25 -11.39
C LEU A 180 4.13 -4.19 -12.74
N THR A 181 3.80 -5.09 -13.65
CA THR A 181 4.43 -5.15 -14.98
C THR A 181 4.04 -3.93 -15.83
N ALA A 182 2.79 -3.48 -15.71
CA ALA A 182 2.26 -2.30 -16.39
C ALA A 182 2.73 -0.95 -15.80
N ASP A 183 3.43 -0.94 -14.67
CA ASP A 183 3.85 0.28 -13.95
C ASP A 183 2.68 1.13 -13.45
N LEU A 184 1.61 0.49 -12.97
CA LEU A 184 0.38 1.17 -12.57
C LEU A 184 0.18 1.14 -11.05
N THR A 185 1.27 1.24 -10.30
CA THR A 185 1.24 1.36 -8.84
C THR A 185 0.80 2.75 -8.41
N VAL A 186 0.27 2.88 -7.18
CA VAL A 186 -0.34 4.14 -6.70
C VAL A 186 0.63 5.33 -6.75
N ASP A 187 1.94 5.13 -6.54
CA ASP A 187 2.93 6.20 -6.64
C ASP A 187 3.13 6.73 -8.07
N VAL A 188 2.91 5.88 -9.08
CA VAL A 188 2.93 6.28 -10.49
C VAL A 188 1.62 6.95 -10.89
N LEU A 189 0.50 6.45 -10.37
CA LEU A 189 -0.85 6.97 -10.66
C LEU A 189 -1.15 8.29 -9.94
N LEU A 190 -0.56 8.52 -8.77
CA LEU A 190 -0.73 9.69 -7.93
C LEU A 190 0.62 10.18 -7.34
N PRO A 191 1.53 10.73 -8.16
CA PRO A 191 2.87 11.12 -7.71
C PRO A 191 2.87 12.18 -6.59
N GLU A 192 1.79 12.94 -6.46
CA GLU A 192 1.62 13.99 -5.45
C GLU A 192 1.62 13.42 -4.02
N CYS A 193 1.30 12.14 -3.83
CA CYS A 193 1.33 11.52 -2.50
C CYS A 193 2.76 11.12 -2.06
N TYR A 194 3.72 11.12 -2.98
CA TYR A 194 5.05 10.52 -2.78
C TYR A 194 5.83 11.16 -1.63
N TRP A 195 5.70 12.47 -1.43
CA TRP A 195 6.40 13.19 -0.35
C TRP A 195 6.06 12.63 1.04
N LEU A 196 4.85 12.10 1.20
CA LEU A 196 4.31 11.58 2.45
C LEU A 196 4.54 10.07 2.56
N VAL A 197 4.09 9.28 1.58
CA VAL A 197 4.09 7.80 1.68
C VAL A 197 5.50 7.18 1.61
N LYS A 198 6.50 7.91 1.11
CA LYS A 198 7.91 7.47 1.13
C LYS A 198 8.57 7.60 2.52
N ARG A 199 7.94 8.27 3.48
CA ARG A 199 8.47 8.48 4.82
C ARG A 199 8.09 7.30 5.72
N ASP A 200 8.90 7.06 6.74
CA ASP A 200 8.56 6.07 7.78
C ASP A 200 7.25 6.48 8.45
N ALA A 201 6.34 5.52 8.61
CA ALA A 201 4.96 5.73 9.07
C ALA A 201 4.13 6.73 8.23
N GLY A 202 4.58 7.12 7.03
CA GLY A 202 3.96 8.21 6.27
C GLY A 202 2.53 7.91 5.83
N HIS A 203 2.28 6.69 5.36
CA HIS A 203 0.92 6.23 5.06
C HIS A 203 0.01 6.27 6.30
N MET A 204 0.50 5.76 7.44
CA MET A 204 -0.27 5.77 8.69
C MET A 204 -0.51 7.19 9.23
N LEU A 205 0.46 8.10 9.08
CA LEU A 205 0.30 9.50 9.47
C LEU A 205 -0.73 10.21 8.59
N MET A 206 -0.72 9.95 7.28
CA MET A 206 -1.71 10.48 6.35
C MET A 206 -3.13 10.12 6.79
N LEU A 207 -3.36 8.83 7.04
CA LEU A 207 -4.66 8.32 7.47
C LEU A 207 -5.02 8.80 8.86
N ALA A 208 -4.05 8.89 9.80
CA ALA A 208 -4.31 9.40 11.14
C ALA A 208 -4.80 10.85 11.11
N ILE A 209 -4.12 11.74 10.38
CA ILE A 209 -4.49 13.15 10.25
C ILE A 209 -5.86 13.29 9.57
N TYR A 210 -6.10 12.53 8.49
CA TYR A 210 -7.38 12.57 7.79
C TYR A 210 -8.53 12.10 8.68
N ASN A 211 -8.39 10.95 9.32
CA ASN A 211 -9.46 10.38 10.14
C ASN A 211 -9.73 11.25 11.37
N ASP A 212 -8.73 11.88 11.99
CA ASP A 212 -8.92 12.83 13.11
C ASP A 212 -9.64 14.11 12.65
N ALA A 213 -9.32 14.64 11.46
CA ALA A 213 -9.94 15.85 10.93
C ALA A 213 -11.40 15.65 10.50
N PHE A 214 -11.76 14.46 10.02
CA PHE A 214 -13.06 14.16 9.40
C PHE A 214 -13.92 13.13 10.16
N VAL A 215 -13.78 13.05 11.49
CA VAL A 215 -14.65 12.22 12.36
C VAL A 215 -16.12 12.69 12.28
N PRO A 216 -17.10 11.77 12.19
CA PRO A 216 -18.53 12.11 12.28
C PRO A 216 -18.86 12.88 13.56
N GLY A 217 -19.58 13.99 13.45
CA GLY A 217 -19.90 14.89 14.58
C GLY A 217 -18.87 15.99 14.83
N ASN A 218 -17.83 16.09 13.98
CA ASN A 218 -16.99 17.27 13.91
C ASN A 218 -17.57 18.24 12.87
N ASP A 219 -17.96 19.45 13.28
CA ASP A 219 -18.35 20.49 12.33
C ASP A 219 -17.13 20.77 11.43
N ARG A 220 -17.32 20.56 10.14
CA ARG A 220 -16.29 20.64 9.09
C ARG A 220 -15.64 22.03 9.06
N ALA A 221 -14.69 22.31 9.96
CA ALA A 221 -13.74 23.42 9.93
C ALA A 221 -12.92 23.58 11.23
N THR A 222 -13.20 22.85 12.32
CA THR A 222 -12.62 23.23 13.62
C THR A 222 -11.97 22.07 14.37
N PHE A 223 -10.64 22.06 14.28
CA PHE A 223 -9.70 21.69 15.34
C PHE A 223 -9.93 20.36 16.08
N ARG A 224 -9.21 19.32 15.66
CA ARG A 224 -8.55 18.45 16.62
C ARG A 224 -7.05 18.42 16.35
N SER A 225 -6.32 18.92 17.34
CA SER A 225 -4.93 18.57 17.54
C SER A 225 -4.91 17.17 18.15
N SER A 226 -4.77 16.13 17.36
CA SER A 226 -3.85 15.11 17.84
C SER A 226 -2.54 15.84 18.06
N SER A 227 -2.20 16.13 19.33
CA SER A 227 -0.94 16.80 19.62
C SER A 227 0.15 16.04 18.87
N TYR A 228 1.17 16.72 18.33
CA TYR A 228 2.25 16.01 17.64
C TYR A 228 2.84 14.87 18.49
N LEU A 229 2.68 14.96 19.82
CA LEU A 229 2.98 13.89 20.76
C LEU A 229 2.04 12.68 20.66
N ALA A 230 0.72 12.87 20.58
CA ALA A 230 -0.25 11.79 20.40
C ALA A 230 -0.03 11.03 19.08
N LEU A 231 0.13 11.75 17.97
CA LEU A 231 0.45 11.13 16.67
C LEU A 231 1.79 10.37 16.73
N ALA A 232 2.80 10.97 17.35
CA ALA A 232 4.11 10.36 17.49
C ALA A 232 4.06 9.06 18.32
N GLN A 233 3.34 9.05 19.44
CA GLN A 233 3.15 7.88 20.30
C GLN A 233 2.40 6.78 19.57
N GLN A 234 1.25 7.10 18.98
CA GLN A 234 0.42 6.14 18.25
C GLN A 234 1.18 5.48 17.09
N LEU A 235 2.01 6.26 16.38
CA LEU A 235 2.76 5.79 15.23
C LEU A 235 4.18 5.33 15.59
N SER A 236 4.58 5.34 16.86
CA SER A 236 5.93 4.94 17.29
C SER A 236 7.07 5.64 16.52
N VAL A 237 6.90 6.93 16.27
CA VAL A 237 7.88 7.84 15.65
C VAL A 237 8.21 8.99 16.60
N SER A 238 9.26 9.76 16.30
CA SER A 238 9.57 10.93 17.12
C SER A 238 8.61 12.09 16.84
N LYS A 239 8.35 12.91 17.85
CA LYS A 239 7.61 14.18 17.68
C LYS A 239 8.25 15.07 16.61
N THR A 240 9.58 15.11 16.55
CA THR A 240 10.34 15.85 15.53
C THR A 240 10.06 15.34 14.12
N HIS A 241 9.90 14.02 13.93
CA HIS A 241 9.54 13.43 12.64
C HIS A 241 8.16 13.91 12.18
N VAL A 242 7.16 13.87 13.07
CA VAL A 242 5.82 14.39 12.78
C VAL A 242 5.85 15.88 12.45
N ILE A 243 6.57 16.70 13.24
CA ILE A 243 6.70 18.14 12.99
C ILE A 243 7.29 18.42 11.61
N ARG A 244 8.37 17.74 11.21
CA ARG A 244 9.00 17.92 9.89
C ARG A 244 8.05 17.57 8.76
N MET A 245 7.30 16.48 8.89
CA MET A 245 6.32 16.08 7.88
C MET A 245 5.17 17.09 7.77
N VAL A 246 4.71 17.61 8.90
CA VAL A 246 3.69 18.66 8.92
C VAL A 246 4.22 19.96 8.29
N GLN A 247 5.45 20.37 8.60
CA GLN A 247 6.08 21.54 7.98
C GLN A 247 6.21 21.39 6.45
N GLU A 248 6.65 20.24 5.97
CA GLU A 248 6.67 19.94 4.52
C GLU A 248 5.26 20.01 3.91
N GLY A 249 4.24 19.57 4.65
CA GLY A 249 2.84 19.72 4.23
C GLY A 249 2.35 21.16 4.20
N VAL A 250 2.80 22.02 5.12
CA VAL A 250 2.52 23.47 5.11
C VAL A 250 3.14 24.13 3.87
N GLU A 251 4.41 23.84 3.59
CA GLU A 251 5.10 24.33 2.39
C GLU A 251 4.40 23.94 1.09
N LYS A 252 3.69 22.80 1.09
CA LYS A 252 2.92 22.27 -0.03
C LYS A 252 1.45 22.71 -0.06
N GLY A 253 1.00 23.53 0.90
CA GLY A 253 -0.39 24.01 0.95
C GLY A 253 -1.41 22.96 1.41
N TYR A 254 -0.97 21.90 2.08
CA TYR A 254 -1.86 20.87 2.65
C TYR A 254 -2.34 21.22 4.05
N PHE A 255 -1.57 22.02 4.78
CA PHE A 255 -1.87 22.39 6.15
C PHE A 255 -1.61 23.87 6.41
N LYS A 256 -2.26 24.41 7.44
CA LYS A 256 -1.94 25.71 8.04
C LYS A 256 -1.70 25.54 9.53
N VAL A 257 -0.62 26.14 10.05
CA VAL A 257 -0.28 26.09 11.48
C VAL A 257 -0.67 27.41 12.12
N HIS A 258 -1.64 27.39 13.04
CA HIS A 258 -2.11 28.59 13.74
C HIS A 258 -1.33 28.86 15.03
N SER A 259 -0.93 27.81 15.73
CA SER A 259 -0.13 27.87 16.95
C SER A 259 0.73 26.61 17.08
N LYS A 260 1.62 26.53 18.09
CA LYS A 260 2.57 25.42 18.27
C LYS A 260 1.92 24.02 18.34
N THR A 261 0.61 23.94 18.60
CA THR A 261 -0.12 22.67 18.76
C THR A 261 -1.31 22.54 17.82
N GLN A 262 -1.68 23.57 17.06
CA GLN A 262 -2.88 23.57 16.23
C GLN A 262 -2.55 23.52 14.75
N LEU A 263 -2.99 22.42 14.13
CA LEU A 263 -2.89 22.14 12.71
C LEU A 263 -4.28 22.25 12.09
N GLU A 264 -4.43 23.10 11.08
CA GLU A 264 -5.59 23.12 10.19
C GLU A 264 -5.30 22.25 8.97
N VAL A 265 -6.21 21.32 8.68
CA VAL A 265 -6.18 20.48 7.49
C VAL A 265 -6.92 21.19 6.36
N LEU A 266 -6.21 21.47 5.26
CA LEU A 266 -6.78 22.20 4.14
C LEU A 266 -7.46 21.24 3.14
N PRO A 267 -8.44 21.70 2.34
CA PRO A 267 -9.11 20.88 1.33
C PRO A 267 -8.17 20.12 0.37
N PRO A 268 -7.01 20.67 -0.07
CA PRO A 268 -6.07 19.92 -0.89
C PRO A 268 -5.56 18.63 -0.24
N PHE A 269 -5.39 18.60 1.09
CA PHE A 269 -4.97 17.40 1.79
C PHE A 269 -6.07 16.35 1.79
N ALA A 270 -7.31 16.77 2.09
CA ALA A 270 -8.46 15.87 2.05
C ALA A 270 -8.64 15.25 0.66
N CYS A 271 -8.52 16.05 -0.39
CA CYS A 271 -8.54 15.58 -1.77
C CYS A 271 -7.41 14.57 -2.04
N LEU A 272 -6.18 14.86 -1.59
CA LEU A 272 -5.04 13.95 -1.76
C LEU A 272 -5.29 12.59 -1.11
N VAL A 273 -5.76 12.56 0.15
CA VAL A 273 -6.01 11.31 0.88
C VAL A 273 -7.15 10.52 0.23
N ARG A 274 -8.24 11.19 -0.15
CA ARG A 274 -9.35 10.56 -0.86
C ARG A 274 -8.89 9.96 -2.20
N ARG A 275 -8.14 10.70 -3.01
CA ARG A 275 -7.58 10.18 -4.27
C ARG A 275 -6.64 9.00 -4.03
N PHE A 276 -5.77 9.08 -3.03
CA PHE A 276 -4.87 7.98 -2.68
C PHE A 276 -5.64 6.70 -2.33
N MET A 277 -6.68 6.82 -1.51
CA MET A 277 -7.51 5.67 -1.11
C MET A 277 -8.35 5.14 -2.26
N ALA A 278 -8.90 6.01 -3.10
CA ALA A 278 -9.63 5.62 -4.31
C ALA A 278 -8.75 4.80 -5.26
N PHE A 279 -7.51 5.25 -5.51
CA PHE A 279 -6.56 4.48 -6.30
C PHE A 279 -6.10 3.20 -5.61
N SER A 280 -5.91 3.20 -4.29
CA SER A 280 -5.55 1.98 -3.55
C SER A 280 -6.63 0.91 -3.64
N PHE A 281 -7.90 1.30 -3.50
CA PHE A 281 -9.04 0.38 -3.69
C PHE A 281 -9.19 -0.04 -5.15
N ALA A 282 -9.05 0.87 -6.12
CA ALA A 282 -9.14 0.55 -7.55
C ALA A 282 -8.05 -0.42 -8.01
N VAL A 283 -6.82 -0.24 -7.53
CA VAL A 283 -5.71 -1.19 -7.75
C VAL A 283 -6.04 -2.55 -7.12
N GLY A 284 -6.59 -2.57 -5.90
CA GLY A 284 -7.05 -3.81 -5.26
C GLY A 284 -8.17 -4.50 -6.04
N LEU A 285 -9.10 -3.74 -6.61
CA LEU A 285 -10.17 -4.25 -7.46
C LEU A 285 -9.60 -4.91 -8.71
N GLN A 286 -8.72 -4.23 -9.43
CA GLN A 286 -8.11 -4.77 -10.65
C GLN A 286 -7.16 -5.95 -10.37
N ALA A 287 -6.51 -5.99 -9.21
CA ALA A 287 -5.70 -7.12 -8.79
C ALA A 287 -6.52 -8.42 -8.61
N ILE A 288 -7.83 -8.30 -8.38
CA ILE A 288 -8.73 -9.45 -8.21
C ILE A 288 -9.52 -9.73 -9.49
N GLU A 289 -9.93 -8.70 -10.22
CA GLU A 289 -10.71 -8.87 -11.47
C GLU A 289 -9.86 -9.26 -12.67
N GLY A 290 -8.56 -8.93 -12.68
CA GLY A 290 -7.67 -9.18 -13.82
C GLY A 290 -7.36 -10.64 -14.12
N GLU A 291 -7.87 -11.60 -13.33
CA GLU A 291 -7.81 -13.04 -13.59
C GLU A 291 -9.13 -13.65 -14.11
N GLY A 292 -10.19 -12.83 -14.27
CA GLY A 292 -11.50 -13.25 -14.78
C GLY A 292 -11.63 -13.24 -16.30
#